data_AF-A0A4U5M7F2-F1
#
_entry.id   AF-A0A4U5M7F2-F1
#
_cell.length_a   1.000
_cell.length_b   1.000
_cell.length_c   1.000
_cell.angle_alpha   90.00
_cell.angle_beta   90.00
_cell.angle_gamma   90.00
#
_symmetry.space_group_name_H-M   'P 1'
#
loop_
_entity.id
_entity.type
_entity.pdbx_description
1 polymer ?
#
loop_
_entity_poly.entity_id
_entity_poly.type
_entity_poly.pdbx_seq_one_letter_code
_entity_poly.pdbx_strand_id
1 'polypeptide(L)'
;MTIHGLWINQALKIKPTTTVPPVTPPNLHEMERVWPNVELSNSNANFWAREFLKHHDTLNQKEYFNKALRLFEKINKNLHVFPNVFPNEKILDDVTYKCAFLNHYLGSINNVFEHPTLVCDNTTNVFKELRVCYDQYDKRKQCKNQGTTCDHNQNIIFLKPL
;
A
#
# COMPACT_ATOMS: atom_id res chain seq x y z
N MET A 1 8.81 -0.45 2.85
CA MET A 1 7.41 -0.12 2.51
C MET A 1 6.58 -0.25 3.76
N THR A 2 5.58 0.62 3.93
CA THR A 2 4.62 0.60 5.05
C THR A 2 3.20 0.61 4.50
N ILE A 3 2.22 0.35 5.36
CA ILE A 3 0.80 0.45 5.04
C ILE A 3 0.44 1.95 4.97
N HIS A 4 -0.25 2.34 3.91
CA HIS A 4 -0.95 3.63 3.85
C HIS A 4 -2.40 3.44 4.32
N GLY A 5 -3.14 2.51 3.70
CA GLY A 5 -4.56 2.32 3.99
C GLY A 5 -5.10 0.96 3.56
N LEU A 6 -6.22 0.54 4.17
CA LEU A 6 -7.10 -0.49 3.63
C LEU A 6 -8.38 0.17 3.16
N TRP A 7 -8.62 0.18 1.85
CA TRP A 7 -9.76 0.88 1.25
C TRP A 7 -10.78 -0.12 0.72
N ILE A 8 -11.90 -0.24 1.41
CA ILE A 8 -12.99 -1.12 0.98
C ILE A 8 -13.77 -0.38 -0.11
N ASN A 9 -13.72 -0.92 -1.34
CA ASN A 9 -14.40 -0.38 -2.54
C ASN A 9 -15.92 -0.55 -2.45
N GLN A 10 -16.50 0.14 -1.47
CA GLN A 10 -17.91 0.42 -1.28
C GLN A 10 -18.11 1.50 -0.20
N ALA A 11 -17.07 2.27 0.12
CA ALA A 11 -17.11 3.26 1.20
C ALA A 11 -18.37 4.12 1.09
N LEU A 12 -19.28 3.90 2.04
CA LEU A 12 -20.32 4.84 2.38
C LEU A 12 -19.66 6.22 2.42
N LYS A 13 -20.25 7.21 1.73
CA LYS A 13 -19.82 8.60 1.85
C LYS A 13 -20.19 9.10 3.25
N ILE A 14 -19.49 8.59 4.27
CA ILE A 14 -19.68 9.01 5.66
C ILE A 14 -19.18 10.44 5.72
N LYS A 15 -20.06 11.36 6.12
CA LYS A 15 -19.67 12.76 6.35
C LYS A 15 -18.55 12.77 7.40
N PRO A 16 -17.48 13.56 7.21
CA PRO A 16 -16.41 13.66 8.20
C PRO A 16 -17.02 14.04 9.56
N THR A 17 -16.92 13.16 10.55
CA THR A 17 -17.22 13.52 11.93
C THR A 17 -16.03 14.28 12.49
N THR A 18 -16.30 15.38 13.20
CA THR A 18 -15.25 16.20 13.85
C THR A 18 -14.63 15.50 15.06
N THR A 19 -15.30 14.48 15.60
CA THR A 19 -14.80 13.61 16.66
C THR A 19 -14.13 12.38 16.08
N VAL A 20 -12.82 12.30 16.29
CA VAL A 20 -11.99 11.15 15.95
C VAL A 20 -12.16 10.11 17.07
N PRO A 21 -12.76 8.93 16.81
CA PRO A 21 -12.94 7.93 17.84
C PRO A 21 -11.57 7.39 18.26
N PRO A 22 -11.40 7.00 19.55
CA PRO A 22 -10.20 6.34 19.98
C PRO A 22 -10.01 5.05 19.16
N VAL A 23 -8.80 4.84 18.67
CA VAL A 23 -8.41 3.61 17.96
C VAL A 23 -7.73 2.68 18.93
N THR A 24 -8.22 1.45 18.98
CA THR A 24 -7.57 0.37 19.74
C THR A 24 -6.98 -0.64 18.75
N PRO A 25 -5.73 -0.45 18.30
CA PRO A 25 -5.12 -1.41 17.38
C PRO A 25 -4.92 -2.77 18.07
N PRO A 26 -4.94 -3.88 17.32
CA PRO A 26 -4.75 -5.21 17.88
C PRO A 26 -3.35 -5.42 18.47
N ASN A 27 -2.32 -4.76 17.90
CA ASN A 27 -0.95 -4.75 18.39
C ASN A 27 -0.33 -3.37 18.10
N LEU A 28 -0.16 -2.55 19.14
CA LEU A 28 0.31 -1.17 18.98
C LEU A 28 1.72 -1.10 18.37
N HIS A 29 2.67 -1.84 18.94
CA HIS A 29 4.06 -1.82 18.48
C HIS A 29 4.21 -2.27 17.02
N GLU A 30 3.46 -3.31 16.62
CA GLU A 30 3.46 -3.75 15.23
C GLU A 30 2.87 -2.67 14.31
N MET A 31 1.75 -2.06 14.70
CA MET A 31 1.11 -0.99 13.93
C MET A 31 2.02 0.23 13.77
N GLU A 32 2.75 0.64 14.81
CA GLU A 32 3.72 1.74 14.71
C GLU A 32 4.85 1.42 13.73
N ARG A 33 5.27 0.16 13.66
CA ARG A 33 6.32 -0.29 12.74
C ARG A 33 5.83 -0.38 11.29
N VAL A 34 4.66 -0.96 11.05
CA VAL A 34 4.21 -1.29 9.69
C VAL A 34 3.22 -0.29 9.11
N TRP A 35 2.55 0.50 9.94
CA TRP A 35 1.56 1.50 9.53
C TRP A 35 1.83 2.86 10.20
N PRO A 36 3.06 3.40 10.22
CA PRO A 36 3.35 4.69 10.82
C PRO A 36 2.65 5.82 10.05
N ASN A 37 2.32 6.88 10.78
CA ASN A 37 2.15 8.19 10.19
C ASN A 37 3.52 8.77 9.87
N VAL A 38 3.80 8.97 8.58
CA VAL A 38 5.06 9.57 8.11
C VAL A 38 5.05 11.10 8.18
N GLU A 39 3.89 11.73 8.42
CA GLU A 39 3.78 13.17 8.62
C GLU A 39 4.07 13.54 10.09
N LEU A 40 5.13 14.32 10.32
CA LEU A 40 5.57 14.74 11.67
C LEU A 40 4.54 15.56 12.46
N SER A 41 3.51 16.09 11.82
CA SER A 41 2.52 16.99 12.43
C SER A 41 1.37 16.27 13.15
N ASN A 42 1.26 14.94 13.04
CA ASN A 42 0.13 14.17 13.55
C ASN A 42 0.58 12.90 14.26
N SER A 43 -0.18 12.45 15.26
CA SER A 43 0.08 11.16 15.91
C SER A 43 -0.34 9.99 15.02
N ASN A 44 0.31 8.83 15.21
CA ASN A 44 -0.10 7.56 14.61
C ASN A 44 -1.58 7.25 14.89
N ALA A 45 -2.03 7.45 16.13
CA ALA A 45 -3.42 7.20 16.53
C ALA A 45 -4.42 8.07 15.73
N ASN A 46 -4.12 9.37 15.54
CA ASN A 46 -4.97 10.26 14.76
C ASN A 46 -5.03 9.84 13.29
N PHE A 47 -3.90 9.42 12.73
CA PHE A 47 -3.84 8.91 11.37
C PHE A 47 -4.68 7.64 11.20
N TRP A 48 -4.49 6.62 12.05
CA TRP A 48 -5.27 5.39 11.99
C TRP A 48 -6.76 5.60 12.16
N ALA A 49 -7.15 6.55 13.02
CA ALA A 49 -8.55 6.85 13.26
C ALA A 49 -9.21 7.49 12.04
N ARG A 50 -8.49 8.36 11.32
CA ARG A 50 -8.97 8.90 10.03
C ARG A 50 -9.08 7.83 8.96
N GLU A 51 -8.07 6.96 8.84
CA GLU A 51 -8.10 5.84 7.90
C GLU A 51 -9.29 4.92 8.17
N PHE A 52 -9.51 4.54 9.44
CA PHE A 52 -10.66 3.75 9.85
C PHE A 52 -11.96 4.46 9.48
N LEU A 53 -12.21 5.68 9.99
CA LEU A 53 -13.46 6.42 9.76
C LEU A 53 -13.81 6.58 8.26
N LYS A 54 -12.81 6.75 7.42
CA LYS A 54 -13.00 7.00 5.99
C LYS A 54 -13.19 5.72 5.18
N HIS A 55 -12.64 4.59 5.64
CA HIS A 55 -12.45 3.42 4.78
C HIS A 55 -12.95 2.08 5.36
N HIS A 56 -13.42 2.04 6.61
CA HIS A 56 -13.78 0.79 7.30
C HIS A 56 -15.04 0.08 6.77
N ASP A 57 -15.95 0.83 6.14
CA ASP A 57 -17.23 0.33 5.62
C ASP A 57 -18.01 -0.50 6.68
N THR A 58 -18.16 -1.81 6.48
CA THR A 58 -18.91 -2.71 7.37
C THR A 58 -18.05 -3.36 8.46
N LEU A 59 -16.73 -3.18 8.43
CA LEU A 59 -15.83 -3.78 9.42
C LEU A 59 -15.80 -2.96 10.72
N ASN A 60 -15.74 -3.65 11.86
CA ASN A 60 -15.37 -2.99 13.12
C ASN A 60 -13.86 -2.71 13.17
N GLN A 61 -13.41 -1.89 14.13
CA GLN A 61 -11.99 -1.50 14.23
C GLN A 61 -11.04 -2.70 14.27
N LYS A 62 -11.34 -3.70 15.12
CA LYS A 62 -10.50 -4.88 15.28
C LYS A 62 -10.40 -5.67 13.98
N GLU A 63 -11.50 -5.87 13.27
CA GLU A 63 -11.53 -6.55 11.97
C GLU A 63 -10.76 -5.78 10.90
N TYR A 64 -10.97 -4.46 10.83
CA TYR A 64 -10.32 -3.58 9.88
C TYR A 64 -8.79 -3.63 9.99
N PHE A 65 -8.25 -3.39 11.19
CA PHE A 65 -6.80 -3.39 11.40
C PHE A 65 -6.19 -4.78 11.26
N ASN A 66 -6.83 -5.84 11.78
CA ASN A 66 -6.32 -7.20 11.60
C ASN A 66 -6.33 -7.62 10.12
N LYS A 67 -7.34 -7.24 9.36
CA LYS A 67 -7.41 -7.53 7.93
C LYS A 67 -6.29 -6.81 7.18
N ALA A 68 -6.05 -5.53 7.47
CA ALA A 68 -4.96 -4.76 6.87
C ALA A 68 -3.59 -5.38 7.18
N LEU A 69 -3.30 -5.70 8.44
CA LEU A 69 -2.05 -6.34 8.86
C LEU A 69 -1.84 -7.69 8.15
N ARG A 70 -2.87 -8.54 8.13
CA ARG A 70 -2.83 -9.85 7.44
C ARG A 70 -2.54 -9.70 5.94
N LEU A 71 -3.19 -8.77 5.26
CA LEU A 71 -2.98 -8.54 3.83
C LEU A 71 -1.59 -7.96 3.56
N PHE A 72 -1.13 -7.04 4.40
CA PHE A 72 0.23 -6.49 4.32
C PHE A 72 1.29 -7.58 4.53
N GLU A 73 1.11 -8.48 5.50
CA GLU A 73 2.02 -9.60 5.73
C GLU A 73 2.10 -10.52 4.49
N LYS A 74 0.96 -10.83 3.85
CA LYS A 74 0.92 -11.60 2.58
C LYS A 74 1.72 -10.90 1.47
N ILE A 75 1.66 -9.58 1.39
CA ILE A 75 2.43 -8.80 0.41
C ILE A 75 3.92 -8.83 0.79
N ASN A 76 4.25 -8.55 2.05
CA ASN A 76 5.63 -8.42 2.50
C ASN A 76 6.41 -9.75 2.43
N LYS A 77 5.76 -10.89 2.73
CA LYS A 77 6.36 -12.23 2.54
C LYS A 77 6.80 -12.47 1.10
N ASN A 78 6.03 -11.98 0.13
CA ASN A 78 6.39 -12.10 -1.28
C ASN A 78 7.49 -11.11 -1.69
N LEU A 79 7.65 -9.99 -0.98
CA LEU A 79 8.69 -8.98 -1.24
C LEU A 79 10.07 -9.39 -0.70
N HIS A 80 10.15 -10.11 0.42
CA HIS A 80 11.43 -10.56 1.00
C HIS A 80 12.23 -11.51 0.09
N VAL A 81 11.61 -12.07 -0.95
CA VAL A 81 12.29 -12.89 -1.97
C VAL A 81 13.19 -12.04 -2.89
N PHE A 82 13.08 -10.71 -2.84
CA PHE A 82 13.80 -9.79 -3.73
C PHE A 82 14.54 -8.66 -2.96
N PRO A 83 15.58 -9.00 -2.18
CA PRO A 83 16.30 -8.05 -1.33
C PRO A 83 17.07 -6.96 -2.12
N ASN A 84 17.30 -7.14 -3.43
CA ASN A 84 18.11 -6.24 -4.25
C ASN A 84 17.32 -5.12 -4.96
N VAL A 85 16.01 -5.01 -4.73
CA VAL A 85 15.16 -4.03 -5.46
C VAL A 85 14.79 -2.83 -4.60
N PHE A 86 14.81 -2.96 -3.28
CA PHE A 86 14.64 -1.84 -2.38
C PHE A 86 16.02 -1.28 -2.02
N PRO A 87 16.20 0.04 -2.06
CA PRO A 87 17.52 0.63 -2.21
C PRO A 87 18.30 0.57 -0.91
N ASN A 88 19.07 -0.51 -0.73
CA ASN A 88 20.34 -0.40 -0.06
C ASN A 88 21.36 0.04 -1.14
N GLU A 89 21.74 1.31 -1.02
CA GLU A 89 22.97 1.90 -1.56
C GLU A 89 23.09 2.25 -3.05
N LYS A 90 22.54 1.52 -4.02
CA LYS A 90 22.72 1.90 -5.44
C LYS A 90 21.56 2.69 -6.03
N ILE A 91 21.85 3.87 -6.57
CA ILE A 91 21.08 4.42 -7.70
C ILE A 91 21.13 3.33 -8.77
N LEU A 92 20.01 2.63 -8.97
CA LEU A 92 19.91 1.62 -10.02
C LEU A 92 19.75 2.37 -11.34
N ASP A 93 20.89 2.64 -11.99
CA ASP A 93 21.03 3.22 -13.33
C ASP A 93 20.54 2.28 -14.45
N ASP A 94 20.15 1.05 -14.12
CA ASP A 94 19.74 0.07 -15.11
C ASP A 94 18.21 -0.09 -15.14
N VAL A 95 17.61 0.56 -16.16
CA VAL A 95 16.19 0.52 -16.54
C VAL A 95 15.66 -0.91 -16.64
N THR A 96 16.53 -1.86 -16.96
CA THR A 96 16.22 -3.27 -17.21
C THR A 96 15.76 -4.01 -15.94
N TYR A 97 16.30 -3.69 -14.75
CA TYR A 97 16.00 -4.42 -13.52
C TYR A 97 14.74 -3.93 -12.78
N LYS A 98 14.37 -2.64 -12.93
CA LYS A 98 13.17 -2.06 -12.30
C LYS A 98 11.88 -2.54 -12.97
N CYS A 99 11.90 -2.65 -14.29
CA CYS A 99 10.83 -3.30 -15.05
C CYS A 99 10.83 -4.81 -14.83
N ALA A 100 11.97 -5.47 -14.59
CA ALA A 100 12.00 -6.89 -14.25
C ALA A 100 11.42 -7.20 -12.87
N PHE A 101 11.64 -6.38 -11.84
CA PHE A 101 10.98 -6.56 -10.54
C PHE A 101 9.47 -6.41 -10.65
N LEU A 102 8.99 -5.37 -11.33
CA LEU A 102 7.57 -5.17 -11.56
C LEU A 102 7.04 -6.29 -12.47
N ASN A 103 7.58 -6.52 -13.66
CA ASN A 103 7.12 -7.58 -14.56
C ASN A 103 7.27 -9.00 -14.01
N HIS A 104 8.21 -9.28 -13.09
CA HIS A 104 8.35 -10.60 -12.46
C HIS A 104 7.47 -10.74 -11.20
N TYR A 105 7.34 -9.71 -10.37
CA TYR A 105 6.41 -9.71 -9.23
C TYR A 105 4.94 -9.63 -9.68
N LEU A 106 4.70 -8.96 -10.81
CA LEU A 106 3.39 -8.82 -11.47
C LEU A 106 3.11 -9.98 -12.43
N GLY A 107 4.12 -10.53 -13.11
CA GLY A 107 3.97 -11.51 -14.20
C GLY A 107 4.42 -12.95 -13.92
N SER A 108 5.11 -13.26 -12.80
CA SER A 108 5.33 -14.66 -12.38
C SER A 108 4.08 -15.32 -11.79
N ILE A 109 3.02 -14.53 -11.54
CA ILE A 109 1.67 -15.05 -11.41
C ILE A 109 1.18 -15.25 -12.84
N ASN A 110 1.30 -16.46 -13.39
CA ASN A 110 0.86 -16.86 -14.74
C ASN A 110 -0.66 -16.69 -15.02
N ASN A 111 -1.36 -15.85 -14.25
CA ASN A 111 -2.73 -15.44 -14.50
C ASN A 111 -2.74 -13.94 -14.83
N VAL A 112 -3.08 -13.64 -16.08
CA VAL A 112 -3.14 -12.33 -16.77
C VAL A 112 -4.07 -11.28 -16.11
N PHE A 113 -4.53 -11.47 -14.86
CA PHE A 113 -5.67 -10.74 -14.29
C PHE A 113 -5.49 -10.19 -12.87
N GLU A 114 -4.26 -10.06 -12.34
CA GLU A 114 -4.04 -9.70 -10.92
C GLU A 114 -2.86 -8.74 -10.67
N HIS A 115 -2.69 -7.72 -11.53
CA HIS A 115 -1.59 -6.77 -11.36
C HIS A 115 -1.96 -5.64 -10.37
N PRO A 116 -1.17 -5.40 -9.31
CA PRO A 116 -1.33 -4.19 -8.51
C PRO A 116 -1.06 -2.91 -9.31
N THR A 117 -1.66 -1.81 -8.84
CA THR A 117 -1.51 -0.48 -9.41
C THR A 117 -0.34 0.24 -8.77
N LEU A 118 0.53 0.84 -9.59
CA LEU A 118 1.61 1.70 -9.12
C LEU A 118 1.17 3.16 -9.14
N VAL A 119 1.53 3.89 -8.10
CA VAL A 119 1.29 5.33 -8.03
C VAL A 119 2.63 6.02 -7.95
N CYS A 120 2.88 6.87 -8.94
CA CYS A 120 4.03 7.76 -8.98
C CYS A 120 3.59 9.22 -8.88
N ASP A 121 4.54 10.07 -8.52
CA ASP A 121 4.46 11.50 -8.74
C ASP A 121 4.41 11.80 -10.25
N ASN A 122 3.39 12.54 -10.68
CA ASN A 122 3.15 12.79 -12.11
C ASN A 122 4.22 13.67 -12.77
N THR A 123 5.02 14.40 -12.00
CA THR A 123 6.03 15.34 -12.53
C THR A 123 7.43 14.73 -12.53
N THR A 124 7.75 13.97 -11.48
CA THR A 124 9.10 13.42 -11.28
C THR A 124 9.20 11.92 -11.56
N ASN A 125 8.07 11.25 -11.79
CA ASN A 125 7.95 9.79 -11.92
C ASN A 125 8.53 9.02 -10.71
N VAL A 126 8.56 9.67 -9.54
CA VAL A 126 8.97 9.06 -8.27
C VAL A 126 7.86 8.15 -7.76
N PHE A 127 8.18 6.89 -7.51
CA PHE A 127 7.28 5.91 -6.92
C PHE A 127 6.85 6.32 -5.51
N LYS A 128 5.54 6.27 -5.26
CA LYS A 128 4.92 6.64 -3.98
C LYS A 128 4.13 5.49 -3.35
N GLU A 129 3.31 4.77 -4.13
CA GLU A 129 2.43 3.74 -3.56
C GLU A 129 2.31 2.51 -4.45
N LEU A 130 2.15 1.35 -3.80
CA LEU A 130 1.71 0.10 -4.41
C LEU A 130 0.29 -0.19 -3.91
N ARG A 131 -0.66 -0.36 -4.82
CA ARG A 131 -2.06 -0.70 -4.49
C ARG A 131 -2.37 -2.11 -4.95
N VAL A 132 -2.75 -2.98 -4.01
CA VAL A 132 -3.13 -4.37 -4.28
C VAL A 132 -4.61 -4.53 -4.00
N CYS A 133 -5.35 -5.10 -4.95
CA CYS A 133 -6.79 -5.30 -4.81
C CYS A 133 -7.14 -6.74 -4.47
N TYR A 134 -8.15 -6.87 -3.62
CA TYR A 134 -8.69 -8.15 -3.19
C TYR A 134 -10.21 -8.20 -3.40
N ASP A 135 -10.74 -9.39 -3.55
CA ASP A 135 -12.17 -9.63 -3.39
C ASP A 135 -12.57 -9.67 -1.90
N GLN A 136 -13.85 -9.89 -1.63
CA GLN A 136 -14.36 -9.98 -0.26
C GLN A 136 -13.82 -11.17 0.53
N TYR A 137 -13.26 -12.18 -0.15
CA TYR A 137 -12.68 -13.39 0.41
C TYR A 137 -11.15 -13.35 0.49
N ASP A 138 -10.56 -12.16 0.34
CA ASP A 138 -9.10 -11.93 0.37
C ASP A 138 -8.33 -12.64 -0.74
N LYS A 139 -8.99 -12.97 -1.85
CA LYS A 139 -8.30 -13.42 -3.08
C LYS A 139 -7.86 -12.21 -3.88
N ARG A 140 -6.64 -12.24 -4.40
CA ARG A 140 -6.13 -11.18 -5.27
C ARG A 140 -7.02 -11.04 -6.50
N LYS A 141 -7.18 -9.82 -7.00
CA LYS A 141 -7.93 -9.52 -8.22
C LYS A 141 -7.36 -8.28 -8.91
N GLN A 142 -7.66 -8.09 -10.19
CA GLN A 142 -7.37 -6.84 -10.87
C GLN A 142 -8.01 -5.64 -10.16
N CYS A 143 -7.22 -4.59 -9.94
CA CYS A 143 -7.74 -3.31 -9.51
C CYS A 143 -8.60 -2.68 -10.62
N LYS A 144 -9.93 -2.66 -10.44
CA LYS A 144 -10.86 -2.00 -11.38
C LYS A 144 -10.70 -0.48 -11.29
N ASN A 145 -10.63 0.20 -12.44
CA ASN A 145 -10.61 1.66 -12.58
C ASN A 145 -9.44 2.38 -11.87
N GLN A 146 -8.36 1.68 -11.53
CA GLN A 146 -7.16 2.28 -10.97
C GLN A 146 -6.00 2.06 -11.94
N GLY A 147 -5.90 2.95 -12.92
CA GLY A 147 -4.72 3.02 -13.78
C GLY A 147 -3.49 3.40 -12.95
N THR A 148 -2.34 2.91 -13.38
CA THR A 148 -1.05 3.39 -12.89
C THR A 148 -0.87 4.86 -13.24
N THR A 149 -0.30 5.65 -12.32
CA THR A 149 0.11 7.04 -12.61
C THR A 149 1.57 7.15 -13.01
N CYS A 150 2.31 6.04 -12.96
CA CYS A 150 3.70 5.99 -13.41
C CYS A 150 3.76 6.01 -14.94
N ASP A 151 4.60 6.88 -15.49
CA ASP A 151 4.88 6.90 -16.93
C ASP A 151 5.86 5.75 -17.24
N HIS A 152 5.36 4.77 -18.01
CA HIS A 152 6.14 3.61 -18.43
C HIS A 152 7.15 3.92 -19.53
N ASN A 153 7.04 5.08 -20.19
CA ASN A 153 8.02 5.55 -21.18
C ASN A 153 9.21 6.24 -20.50
N GLN A 154 9.13 6.47 -19.19
CA GLN A 154 10.17 7.07 -18.38
C GLN A 154 10.63 6.12 -17.29
N ASN A 155 11.81 6.41 -16.74
CA ASN A 155 12.32 5.67 -15.60
C ASN A 155 11.52 5.99 -14.34
N ILE A 156 11.00 4.96 -13.67
CA ILE A 156 10.39 5.10 -12.35
C ILE A 156 11.51 5.26 -11.32
N ILE A 157 11.41 6.29 -10.48
CA ILE A 157 12.43 6.63 -9.48
C ILE A 157 11.98 6.08 -8.12
N PHE A 158 12.80 5.25 -7.49
CA PHE A 158 12.58 4.77 -6.13
C PHE A 158 13.52 5.51 -5.20
N LEU A 159 12.98 6.29 -4.27
CA LEU A 159 13.78 7.02 -3.28
C LEU A 159 14.25 6.07 -2.17
N LYS A 160 15.43 6.39 -1.61
CA LYS A 160 15.92 5.72 -0.40
C LYS A 160 15.00 6.06 0.79
N PRO A 161 14.70 5.09 1.67
CA PRO A 161 14.10 5.40 2.96
C PRO A 161 14.96 6.43 3.69
N LEU A 162 14.30 7.40 4.33
CA LEU A 162 14.95 8.34 5.25
C LEU A 162 15.29 7.65 6.58
#